data_AF-A0A6A4GC20-F1
#
_entry.id   AF-A0A6A4GC20-F1
#
_cell.length_a   1.000
_cell.length_b   1.000
_cell.length_c   1.000
_cell.angle_alpha   90.00
_cell.angle_beta   90.00
_cell.angle_gamma   90.00
#
_symmetry.space_group_name_H-M   'P 1'
#
loop_
_entity.id
_entity.type
_entity.pdbx_description
1 polymer ?
#
loop_
_entity_poly.entity_id
_entity_poly.type
_entity_poly.pdbx_seq_one_letter_code
_entity_poly.pdbx_strand_id
1 'polypeptide(L)'
;MNYLGFGNTKPDGHKAHGYLAHFPWIIDLSKRTADVPGDGEKMIVYTGAEDVGKFVAAATQLEVWEEHSDMAGEVMTFNQVIRVCEEVCGVKFDVKYNTREDIVARMSPDLDRRAEGIIQFYLAYIDGDCDVKRPINLNNLVDVKPMTVREYLQQWWA
;
A
#
# COMPACT_ATOMS: atom_id res chain seq x y z
N MET A 1 -0.16 4.32 -0.53
CA MET A 1 1.24 4.05 -0.15
C MET A 1 1.75 4.89 1.02
N ASN A 2 1.07 5.98 1.43
CA ASN A 2 1.56 6.90 2.47
C ASN A 2 1.83 6.26 3.85
N TYR A 3 1.29 5.08 4.13
CA TYR A 3 1.64 4.28 5.33
C TYR A 3 3.11 3.86 5.38
N LEU A 4 3.81 3.83 4.23
CA LEU A 4 5.26 3.63 4.17
C LEU A 4 6.04 4.80 4.77
N GLY A 5 5.38 5.92 5.10
CA GLY A 5 5.97 7.02 5.88
C GLY A 5 6.09 6.74 7.38
N PHE A 6 5.55 5.63 7.89
CA PHE A 6 5.43 5.38 9.32
C PHE A 6 6.79 5.36 10.05
N GLY A 7 6.87 6.19 11.10
CA GLY A 7 8.05 6.34 11.95
C GLY A 7 9.25 6.99 11.27
N ASN A 8 9.02 7.76 10.20
CA ASN A 8 10.06 8.57 9.57
C ASN A 8 10.62 9.64 10.53
N THR A 9 11.94 9.73 10.65
CA THR A 9 12.64 10.60 11.60
C THR A 9 13.23 11.88 10.99
N LYS A 10 13.08 12.10 9.68
CA LYS A 10 13.52 13.36 9.04
C LYS A 10 12.72 14.55 9.62
N PRO A 11 13.27 15.79 9.60
CA PRO A 11 12.58 16.97 10.14
C PRO A 11 11.14 17.17 9.62
N ASP A 12 10.90 16.86 8.34
CA ASP A 12 9.58 16.92 7.70
C ASP A 12 8.92 15.55 7.50
N GLY A 13 9.45 14.49 8.12
CA GLY A 13 9.02 13.10 7.91
C GLY A 13 7.54 12.85 8.24
N HIS A 14 6.96 13.65 9.14
CA HIS A 14 5.52 13.59 9.45
C HIS A 14 4.65 13.83 8.20
N LYS A 15 5.10 14.64 7.24
CA LYS A 15 4.38 14.93 5.99
C LYS A 15 4.27 13.72 5.05
N ALA A 16 5.11 12.70 5.23
CA ALA A 16 5.08 11.49 4.40
C ALA A 16 3.70 10.80 4.42
N HIS A 17 2.97 10.89 5.54
CA HIS A 17 1.64 10.30 5.71
C HIS A 17 0.53 11.09 5.01
N GLY A 18 0.81 12.32 4.58
CA GLY A 18 -0.21 13.26 4.11
C GLY A 18 -1.24 13.53 5.22
N TYR A 19 -2.51 13.28 4.91
CA TYR A 19 -3.64 13.43 5.83
C TYR A 19 -4.21 12.09 6.33
N LEU A 20 -3.48 10.99 6.13
CA LEU A 20 -3.93 9.64 6.52
C LEU A 20 -3.51 9.28 7.96
N ALA A 21 -4.16 8.26 8.51
CA ALA A 21 -3.83 7.73 9.82
C ALA A 21 -2.40 7.18 9.89
N HIS A 22 -1.75 7.37 11.04
CA HIS A 22 -0.36 7.01 11.28
C HIS A 22 -0.28 5.60 11.88
N PHE A 23 -0.08 4.59 11.04
CA PHE A 23 0.21 3.23 11.49
C PHE A 23 0.99 2.47 10.41
N PRO A 24 1.83 1.50 10.78
CA PRO A 24 2.50 0.66 9.80
C PRO A 24 1.48 -0.33 9.21
N TRP A 25 1.49 -0.49 7.89
CA TRP A 25 0.63 -1.43 7.18
C TRP A 25 1.47 -2.45 6.43
N ILE A 26 1.43 -3.71 6.88
CA ILE A 26 2.24 -4.85 6.42
C ILE A 26 3.75 -4.64 6.63
N ILE A 27 4.31 -3.52 6.18
CA ILE A 27 5.71 -3.15 6.27
C ILE A 27 5.86 -2.02 7.29
N ASP A 28 6.66 -2.24 8.33
CA ASP A 28 7.05 -1.23 9.32
C ASP A 28 8.50 -0.81 9.07
N LEU A 29 8.68 0.29 8.35
CA LEU A 29 10.01 0.82 8.06
C LEU A 29 10.73 1.33 9.30
N SER A 30 10.02 1.77 10.34
CA SER A 30 10.64 2.24 11.58
C SER A 30 11.31 1.11 12.36
N LYS A 31 10.76 -0.10 12.26
CA LYS A 31 11.28 -1.32 12.90
C LYS A 31 12.04 -2.25 11.95
N ARG A 32 12.03 -1.96 10.65
CA ARG A 32 12.60 -2.83 9.61
C ARG A 32 11.99 -4.24 9.63
N THR A 33 10.67 -4.32 9.82
CA THR A 33 9.93 -5.59 9.84
C THR A 33 8.84 -5.59 8.77
N ALA A 34 8.43 -6.78 8.32
CA ALA A 34 7.24 -6.95 7.51
C ALA A 34 6.44 -8.19 7.96
N ASP A 35 5.13 -8.05 8.10
CA ASP A 35 4.17 -9.11 8.45
C ASP A 35 3.29 -9.40 7.21
N VAL A 36 3.79 -10.27 6.34
CA VAL A 36 3.26 -10.49 4.99
C VAL A 36 2.13 -11.53 5.01
N PRO A 37 0.96 -11.24 4.40
CA PRO A 37 -0.10 -12.22 4.20
C PRO A 37 0.24 -13.15 3.02
N GLY A 38 0.18 -14.46 3.25
CA GLY A 38 0.51 -15.47 2.24
C GLY A 38 1.99 -15.48 1.87
N ASP A 39 2.27 -15.67 0.59
CA ASP A 39 3.62 -15.68 0.02
C ASP A 39 4.14 -14.29 -0.37
N GLY A 40 3.29 -13.26 -0.33
CA GLY A 40 3.63 -11.89 -0.71
C GLY A 40 3.79 -11.64 -2.21
N GLU A 41 3.40 -12.58 -3.08
CA GLU A 41 3.58 -12.49 -4.54
C GLU A 41 2.34 -12.00 -5.30
N LYS A 42 1.23 -11.72 -4.60
CA LYS A 42 0.07 -11.08 -5.23
C LYS A 42 0.36 -9.64 -5.60
N MET A 43 -0.15 -9.22 -6.76
CA MET A 43 -0.02 -7.86 -7.27
C MET A 43 -1.00 -6.93 -6.55
N ILE A 44 -0.46 -5.91 -5.90
CA ILE A 44 -1.21 -4.91 -5.13
C ILE A 44 -1.01 -3.53 -5.76
N VAL A 45 -2.08 -2.73 -5.76
CA VAL A 45 -2.04 -1.33 -6.21
C VAL A 45 -1.55 -0.43 -5.07
N TYR A 46 -0.51 0.35 -5.35
CA TYR A 46 0.04 1.38 -4.47
C TYR A 46 -0.21 2.75 -5.09
N THR A 47 -1.09 3.53 -4.49
CA THR A 47 -1.35 4.93 -4.91
C THR A 47 -1.16 5.87 -3.72
N GLY A 48 -0.48 7.00 -3.93
CA GLY A 48 -0.40 8.08 -2.93
C GLY A 48 -1.72 8.82 -2.82
N ALA A 49 -2.08 9.28 -1.62
CA ALA A 49 -3.33 10.03 -1.41
C ALA A 49 -3.41 11.30 -2.28
N GLU A 50 -2.27 11.98 -2.45
CA GLU A 50 -2.14 13.15 -3.31
C GLU A 50 -2.39 12.80 -4.78
N ASP A 51 -1.90 11.65 -5.26
CA ASP A 51 -2.12 11.19 -6.63
C ASP A 51 -3.56 10.71 -6.85
N VAL A 52 -4.19 10.09 -5.85
CA VAL A 52 -5.64 9.82 -5.88
C VAL A 52 -6.40 11.13 -6.10
N GLY A 53 -6.05 12.19 -5.38
CA GLY A 53 -6.66 13.52 -5.57
C GLY A 53 -6.49 14.06 -7.00
N LYS A 54 -5.30 13.92 -7.59
CA LYS A 54 -5.03 14.31 -8.99
C LYS A 54 -5.86 13.50 -9.98
N PHE A 55 -5.89 12.17 -9.84
CA PHE A 55 -6.69 11.30 -10.69
C PHE A 55 -8.17 11.63 -10.61
N VAL A 56 -8.72 11.79 -9.40
CA VAL A 56 -10.13 12.18 -9.22
C VAL A 56 -10.40 13.53 -9.87
N ALA A 57 -9.57 14.54 -9.61
CA ALA A 57 -9.74 15.87 -10.20
C ALA A 57 -9.71 15.82 -11.73
N ALA A 58 -8.77 15.08 -12.32
CA ALA A 58 -8.67 14.92 -13.78
C ALA A 58 -9.86 14.14 -14.36
N ALA A 59 -10.30 13.08 -13.69
CA ALA A 59 -11.47 12.30 -14.09
C ALA A 59 -12.73 13.16 -14.18
N THR A 60 -12.88 14.17 -13.32
CA THR A 60 -14.03 15.09 -13.39
C THR A 60 -14.09 15.93 -14.66
N GLN A 61 -12.99 16.01 -15.41
CA GLN A 61 -12.87 16.79 -16.64
C GLN A 61 -13.07 15.95 -17.91
N LEU A 62 -13.28 14.63 -17.78
CA LEU A 62 -13.56 13.77 -18.93
C LEU A 62 -14.96 14.07 -19.49
N GLU A 63 -15.08 14.08 -20.83
CA GLU A 63 -16.37 14.28 -21.51
C GLU A 63 -17.35 13.12 -21.30
N VAL A 64 -16.81 11.90 -21.17
CA VAL A 64 -17.57 10.67 -20.95
C VAL A 64 -16.96 9.94 -19.76
N TRP A 65 -17.81 9.56 -18.81
CA TRP A 65 -17.40 8.74 -17.67
C TRP A 65 -17.83 7.30 -17.90
N GLU A 66 -16.88 6.39 -17.82
CA GLU A 66 -17.18 4.96 -17.77
C GLU A 66 -17.87 4.62 -16.43
N GLU A 67 -18.61 3.51 -16.39
CA GLU A 67 -19.28 3.05 -15.16
C GLU A 67 -18.30 2.81 -14.00
N HIS A 68 -17.06 2.43 -14.33
CA HIS A 68 -15.99 2.24 -13.37
C HIS A 68 -14.76 3.06 -13.78
N SER A 69 -14.03 3.56 -12.80
CA SER A 69 -12.82 4.34 -13.00
C SER A 69 -11.78 3.88 -11.99
N ASP A 70 -10.91 2.98 -12.43
CA ASP A 70 -9.84 2.39 -11.63
C ASP A 70 -8.51 3.10 -11.95
N MET A 71 -7.75 3.41 -10.91
CA MET A 71 -6.46 4.11 -10.99
C MET A 71 -5.38 3.33 -10.25
N ALA A 72 -4.13 3.46 -10.67
CA ALA A 72 -2.99 2.94 -9.94
C ALA A 72 -1.83 3.93 -9.97
N GLY A 73 -1.18 4.12 -8.83
CA GLY A 73 0.12 4.77 -8.81
C GLY A 73 1.18 3.84 -9.36
N GLU A 74 1.32 2.69 -8.72
CA GLU A 74 2.18 1.60 -9.14
C GLU A 74 1.54 0.26 -8.75
N VAL A 75 1.82 -0.80 -9.50
CA VAL A 75 1.33 -2.15 -9.19
C VAL A 75 2.54 -3.04 -8.91
N MET A 76 2.64 -3.54 -7.68
CA MET A 76 3.78 -4.32 -7.20
C MET A 76 3.35 -5.41 -6.24
N THR A 77 4.18 -6.42 -6.04
CA THR A 77 4.00 -7.39 -4.96
C THR A 77 4.56 -6.86 -3.64
N PHE A 78 4.11 -7.41 -2.50
CA PHE A 78 4.70 -7.06 -1.20
C PHE A 78 6.21 -7.33 -1.20
N ASN A 79 6.64 -8.45 -1.79
CA ASN A 79 8.05 -8.82 -1.87
C ASN A 79 8.86 -7.85 -2.73
N GLN A 80 8.28 -7.32 -3.81
CA GLN A 80 8.91 -6.27 -4.60
C GLN A 80 9.06 -4.97 -3.80
N VAL A 81 8.02 -4.53 -3.08
CA VAL A 81 8.09 -3.32 -2.25
C VAL A 81 9.11 -3.47 -1.12
N ILE A 82 9.14 -4.62 -0.44
CA ILE A 82 10.14 -4.91 0.60
C ILE A 82 11.56 -4.76 0.03
N ARG A 83 11.84 -5.31 -1.16
CA ARG A 83 13.16 -5.13 -1.80
C ARG A 83 13.51 -3.66 -2.03
N VAL A 84 12.56 -2.85 -2.51
CA VAL A 84 12.78 -1.40 -2.67
C VAL A 84 13.04 -0.73 -1.31
N CYS A 85 12.30 -1.10 -0.26
CA CYS A 85 12.54 -0.59 1.09
C CYS A 85 13.95 -0.92 1.58
N GLU A 86 14.40 -2.16 1.41
CA GLU A 86 15.74 -2.60 1.81
C GLU A 86 16.85 -1.87 1.06
N GLU A 87 16.68 -1.70 -0.25
CA GLU A 87 17.63 -0.98 -1.10
C GLU A 87 17.75 0.50 -0.71
N VAL A 88 16.61 1.19 -0.52
CA VAL A 88 16.60 2.61 -0.17
C VAL A 88 17.11 2.84 1.25
N CYS A 89 16.76 1.96 2.19
CA CYS A 89 17.16 2.11 3.59
C CYS A 89 18.56 1.52 3.89
N GLY A 90 19.16 0.80 2.94
CA GLY A 90 20.47 0.16 3.11
C GLY A 90 20.52 -0.94 4.17
N VAL A 91 19.37 -1.55 4.51
CA VAL A 91 19.26 -2.55 5.59
C VAL A 91 18.24 -3.62 5.23
N LYS A 92 18.51 -4.87 5.61
CA LYS A 92 17.58 -5.99 5.44
C LYS A 92 16.44 -5.94 6.45
N PHE A 93 15.27 -6.42 6.02
CA PHE A 93 14.07 -6.43 6.86
C PHE A 93 13.86 -7.83 7.43
N ASP A 94 13.34 -7.89 8.66
CA ASP A 94 12.84 -9.13 9.25
C ASP A 94 11.43 -9.39 8.71
N VAL A 95 11.32 -10.37 7.81
CA VAL A 95 10.08 -10.66 7.07
C VAL A 95 9.45 -11.94 7.60
N LYS A 96 8.22 -11.80 8.11
CA LYS A 96 7.37 -12.91 8.51
C LYS A 96 6.29 -13.14 7.46
N TYR A 97 6.28 -14.32 6.84
CA TYR A 97 5.20 -14.78 5.98
C TYR A 97 4.18 -15.54 6.82
N ASN A 98 2.90 -15.36 6.53
CA ASN A 98 1.82 -15.95 7.29
C ASN A 98 0.88 -16.72 6.38
N THR A 99 0.71 -18.00 6.67
CA THR A 99 -0.30 -18.82 6.00
C THR A 99 -1.71 -18.31 6.30
N ARG A 100 -2.69 -18.76 5.53
CA ARG A 100 -4.09 -18.45 5.81
C ARG A 100 -4.48 -18.91 7.21
N GLU A 101 -4.01 -20.09 7.60
CA GLU A 101 -4.22 -20.69 8.92
C GLU A 101 -3.62 -19.82 10.04
N ASP A 102 -2.40 -19.30 9.84
CA ASP A 102 -1.78 -18.37 10.79
C ASP A 102 -2.61 -17.10 10.99
N ILE A 103 -3.22 -16.57 9.91
CA ILE A 103 -4.06 -15.38 9.98
C ILE A 103 -5.40 -15.66 10.66
N VAL A 104 -6.06 -16.78 10.32
CA VAL A 104 -7.30 -17.21 10.99
C VAL A 104 -7.06 -17.44 12.48
N ALA A 105 -5.92 -18.02 12.87
CA ALA A 105 -5.57 -18.25 14.27
C ALA A 105 -5.41 -16.95 15.09
N ARG A 106 -5.25 -15.79 14.44
CA ARG A 106 -5.23 -14.47 15.12
C ARG A 106 -6.63 -13.98 15.50
N MET A 107 -7.70 -14.54 14.93
CA MET A 107 -9.07 -14.14 15.25
C MET A 107 -9.41 -14.52 16.69
N SER A 108 -10.06 -13.58 17.40
CA SER A 108 -10.56 -13.80 18.75
C SER A 108 -11.84 -12.98 18.96
N PRO A 109 -12.81 -13.47 19.74
CA PRO A 109 -14.02 -12.72 20.08
C PRO A 109 -13.72 -11.43 20.88
N ASP A 110 -12.53 -11.31 21.47
CA ASP A 110 -12.12 -10.16 22.28
C ASP A 110 -11.44 -9.05 21.47
N LEU A 111 -11.27 -9.23 20.15
CA LEU A 111 -10.66 -8.21 19.30
C LEU A 111 -11.57 -6.98 19.18
N ASP A 112 -10.96 -5.80 19.20
CA ASP A 112 -11.66 -4.60 18.77
C ASP A 112 -11.90 -4.63 17.25
N ARG A 113 -12.87 -3.82 16.78
CA ARG A 113 -13.25 -3.78 15.37
C ARG A 113 -12.08 -3.41 14.43
N ARG A 114 -11.10 -2.65 14.91
CA ARG A 114 -9.95 -2.26 14.09
C ARG A 114 -9.04 -3.47 13.89
N ALA A 115 -8.69 -4.17 14.96
CA ALA A 115 -7.87 -5.38 14.90
C ALA A 115 -8.55 -6.47 14.07
N GLU A 116 -9.87 -6.66 14.25
CA GLU A 116 -10.66 -7.56 13.41
C GLU A 116 -10.57 -7.18 11.92
N GLY A 117 -10.76 -5.89 11.60
CA GLY A 117 -10.66 -5.40 10.23
C GLY A 117 -9.27 -5.63 9.61
N ILE A 118 -8.19 -5.47 10.39
CA ILE A 118 -6.83 -5.78 9.92
C ILE A 118 -6.72 -7.25 9.53
N ILE A 119 -7.20 -8.18 10.35
CA ILE A 119 -7.16 -9.61 10.05
C ILE A 119 -7.97 -9.94 8.80
N GLN A 120 -9.16 -9.34 8.65
CA GLN A 120 -9.99 -9.53 7.46
C GLN A 120 -9.28 -9.05 6.19
N PHE A 121 -8.56 -7.93 6.22
CA PHE A 121 -7.75 -7.49 5.08
C PHE A 121 -6.60 -8.46 4.75
N TYR A 122 -5.95 -9.05 5.76
CA TYR A 122 -4.93 -10.08 5.51
C TYR A 122 -5.53 -11.28 4.77
N LEU A 123 -6.71 -11.75 5.18
CA LEU A 123 -7.42 -12.81 4.48
C LEU A 123 -7.83 -12.37 3.07
N ALA A 124 -8.34 -11.16 2.90
CA ALA A 124 -8.72 -10.63 1.59
C ALA A 124 -7.54 -10.60 0.60
N TYR A 125 -6.32 -10.28 1.07
CA TYR A 125 -5.11 -10.43 0.25
C TYR A 125 -4.88 -11.89 -0.14
N ILE A 126 -4.87 -12.81 0.83
CA ILE A 126 -4.63 -14.24 0.57
C ILE A 126 -5.67 -14.84 -0.37
N ASP A 127 -6.93 -14.50 -0.18
CA ASP A 127 -8.07 -15.06 -0.91
C ASP A 127 -8.25 -14.38 -2.30
N GLY A 128 -7.59 -13.25 -2.56
CA GLY A 128 -7.57 -12.59 -3.88
C GLY A 128 -8.68 -11.58 -4.09
N ASP A 129 -9.29 -11.14 -3.00
CA ASP A 129 -10.34 -10.14 -3.04
C ASP A 129 -9.81 -8.76 -3.42
N CYS A 130 -8.53 -8.50 -3.12
CA CYS A 130 -7.82 -7.27 -3.48
C CYS A 130 -7.13 -7.32 -4.86
N ASP A 131 -7.26 -8.41 -5.62
CA ASP A 131 -6.62 -8.55 -6.92
C ASP A 131 -7.18 -7.52 -7.93
N VAL A 132 -6.34 -7.08 -8.86
CA VAL A 132 -6.76 -6.19 -9.95
C VAL A 132 -7.67 -6.97 -10.91
N LYS A 133 -8.99 -6.84 -10.72
CA LYS A 133 -10.02 -7.56 -11.48
C LYS A 133 -10.53 -6.80 -12.71
N ARG A 134 -10.21 -5.51 -12.83
CA ARG A 134 -10.65 -4.62 -13.91
C ARG A 134 -9.47 -3.87 -14.51
N PRO A 135 -9.60 -3.40 -15.78
CA PRO A 135 -8.59 -2.53 -16.37
C PRO A 135 -8.41 -1.25 -15.55
N ILE A 136 -7.16 -0.85 -15.34
CA ILE A 136 -6.80 0.42 -14.70
C ILE A 136 -6.93 1.53 -15.77
N ASN A 137 -8.17 1.86 -16.10
CA ASN A 137 -8.52 2.70 -17.24
C ASN A 137 -8.09 4.16 -17.08
N LEU A 138 -8.21 4.75 -15.88
CA LEU A 138 -7.92 6.18 -15.68
C LEU A 138 -6.48 6.55 -16.05
N ASN A 139 -5.52 5.66 -15.79
CA ASN A 139 -4.12 5.86 -16.18
C ASN A 139 -3.91 6.11 -17.68
N ASN A 140 -4.83 5.70 -18.54
CA ASN A 140 -4.79 5.93 -20.00
C ASN A 140 -5.71 7.08 -20.45
N LEU A 141 -6.65 7.50 -19.61
CA LEU A 141 -7.65 8.51 -19.93
C LEU A 141 -7.25 9.91 -19.48
N VAL A 142 -6.32 10.03 -18.52
CA VAL A 142 -5.87 11.32 -17.99
C VAL A 142 -4.34 11.43 -18.01
N ASP A 143 -3.82 12.65 -18.15
CA ASP A 143 -2.37 12.94 -18.04
C ASP A 143 -1.95 13.15 -16.57
N VAL A 144 -2.16 12.11 -15.76
CA VAL A 144 -1.67 12.07 -14.37
C VAL A 144 -0.47 11.14 -14.33
N LYS A 145 0.67 11.67 -13.89
CA LYS A 145 1.90 10.93 -13.63
C LYS A 145 2.01 10.69 -12.12
N PRO A 146 1.57 9.52 -11.62
CA PRO A 146 1.64 9.25 -10.20
C PRO A 146 3.08 9.00 -9.74
N MET A 147 3.32 9.22 -8.46
CA MET A 147 4.57 8.89 -7.81
C MET A 147 4.70 7.37 -7.63
N THR A 148 5.87 6.85 -7.93
CA THR A 148 6.24 5.44 -7.68
C THR A 148 6.59 5.21 -6.21
N VAL A 149 6.52 3.94 -5.77
CA VAL A 149 6.96 3.48 -4.46
C VAL A 149 8.43 3.83 -4.23
N ARG A 150 9.29 3.66 -5.24
CA ARG A 150 10.72 4.02 -5.11
C ARG A 150 10.91 5.52 -4.93
N GLU A 151 10.27 6.36 -5.74
CA GLU A 151 10.37 7.82 -5.60
C GLU A 151 9.87 8.27 -4.22
N TYR A 152 8.76 7.72 -3.76
CA TYR A 152 8.24 7.99 -2.42
C TYR A 152 9.26 7.62 -1.34
N LEU A 153 9.83 6.41 -1.41
CA LEU A 153 10.82 5.95 -0.45
C LEU A 153 12.11 6.77 -0.52
N GLN A 154 12.58 7.16 -1.70
CA GLN A 154 13.75 8.03 -1.85
C GLN A 154 13.52 9.40 -1.23
N GLN A 155 12.35 10.01 -1.49
CA GLN A 155 12.00 11.30 -0.93
C GLN A 155 12.01 11.26 0.61
N TRP A 156 11.37 10.25 1.19
CA TRP A 156 11.13 10.23 2.63
C TRP A 156 12.21 9.49 3.42
N TRP A 157 12.84 8.45 2.89
CA TRP A 157 13.72 7.56 3.66
C TRP A 157 15.20 7.54 3.27
N ALA A 158 15.59 8.03 2.08
CA ALA A 158 16.99 8.07 1.66
C ALA A 158 17.86 9.07 2.45
#